data_AF-A0A535K8L2-F1
#
_entry.id   AF-A0A535K8L2-F1
#
_cell.length_a   1.000
_cell.length_b   1.000
_cell.length_c   1.000
_cell.angle_alpha   90.00
_cell.angle_beta   90.00
_cell.angle_gamma   90.00
#
_symmetry.space_group_name_H-M   'P 1'
#
loop_
_entity.id
_entity.type
_entity.pdbx_description
1 polymer ?
#
loop_
_entity_poly.entity_id
_entity_poly.type
_entity_poly.pdbx_seq_one_letter_code
_entity_poly.pdbx_strand_id
1 'polypeptide(L)'
;MQNAAAAIPLRRPIVVTGLGIDGWRPFAIAATVSAAVAVLFTGWTAYHWISDQATIDVDDIGEAAAAFIAAFSCTLAAARNTGRTRFAWSFFAASALSWGIGEVIWSVYQVGFGIAVPFPSTADAGFLLAVPLAVVGVFAFTSAPSRLATRGETALSGTIVALALLFIAWTFGLGKVYESSPATPAAQAIGLAYPVGDIIIATVLLVALRRARRAEIGRMLLLLGGLAFAALADSAFAYMTANGSYGALGSVLDTGWVVGYLLIALAPLWPARTGDKHKLEAEGPLELWQLALPWAAVLAAAIAAINQAATNQSLDRFATVLAGSIGILFVASHVLSHRDSLSLLLKSQRAEAQLEHRNNLLDEIVSHAPLGIARVGVDMNIIDVNPRMAALLRTSPDKMTGDAVARYLHPDEFTRVFEIFQP
;
A
#
# COMPACT_ATOMS: atom_id res chain seq x y z
N MET A 1 25.94 -31.08 -26.63
CA MET A 1 24.62 -30.42 -26.51
C MET A 1 24.74 -29.32 -25.46
N GLN A 2 24.47 -28.07 -25.82
CA GLN A 2 24.64 -26.93 -24.90
C GLN A 2 23.37 -26.70 -24.09
N ASN A 3 23.51 -26.54 -22.77
CA ASN A 3 22.40 -26.16 -21.90
C ASN A 3 22.04 -24.69 -22.14
N ALA A 4 20.91 -24.45 -22.80
CA ALA A 4 20.31 -23.13 -22.88
C ALA A 4 19.81 -22.71 -21.49
N ALA A 5 20.59 -21.89 -20.78
CA ALA A 5 20.15 -21.27 -19.55
C ALA A 5 18.91 -20.40 -19.84
N ALA A 6 17.75 -20.80 -19.32
CA ALA A 6 16.51 -20.09 -19.53
C ALA A 6 16.61 -18.69 -18.90
N ALA A 7 16.82 -17.67 -19.74
CA ALA A 7 16.87 -16.28 -19.30
C ALA A 7 15.53 -15.91 -18.66
N ILE A 8 15.52 -15.76 -17.33
CA ILE A 8 14.36 -15.29 -16.58
C ILE A 8 13.99 -13.92 -17.16
N PRO A 9 12.76 -13.72 -17.70
CA PRO A 9 12.40 -12.46 -18.31
C PRO A 9 12.36 -11.38 -17.24
N LEU A 10 13.39 -10.51 -17.26
CA LEU A 10 13.48 -9.31 -16.43
C LEU A 10 12.26 -8.44 -16.69
N ARG A 11 11.26 -8.54 -15.81
CA ARG A 11 10.06 -7.70 -15.87
C ARG A 11 10.50 -6.25 -15.76
N ARG A 12 10.31 -5.48 -16.84
CA ARG A 12 10.60 -4.04 -16.87
C ARG A 12 9.93 -3.38 -15.66
N PRO A 13 10.63 -2.52 -14.90
CA PRO A 13 10.02 -1.83 -13.77
C PRO A 13 8.84 -1.01 -14.27
N ILE A 14 7.72 -1.06 -13.53
CA ILE A 14 6.58 -0.20 -13.78
C ILE A 14 7.02 1.20 -13.35
N VAL A 15 7.39 2.04 -14.31
CA VAL A 15 7.53 3.48 -14.05
C VAL A 15 6.12 4.03 -14.05
N VAL A 16 5.62 4.39 -12.88
CA VAL A 16 4.24 4.87 -12.70
C VAL A 16 4.21 6.35 -13.10
N THR A 17 4.27 6.63 -14.40
CA THR A 17 4.15 7.98 -14.94
C THR A 17 2.78 8.59 -14.61
N GLY A 18 2.77 9.88 -14.28
CA GLY A 18 1.55 10.68 -14.16
C GLY A 18 1.11 11.14 -15.53
N LEU A 19 0.86 12.44 -15.67
CA LEU A 19 0.57 13.10 -16.95
C LEU A 19 1.81 13.33 -17.85
N GLY A 20 3.00 12.87 -17.42
CA GLY A 20 4.26 13.08 -18.13
C GLY A 20 4.78 14.51 -18.02
N ILE A 21 4.53 15.17 -16.89
CA ILE A 21 4.88 16.57 -16.66
C ILE A 21 6.26 16.65 -16.01
N ASP A 22 7.19 17.32 -16.69
CA ASP A 22 8.53 17.60 -16.19
C ASP A 22 8.54 18.90 -15.36
N GLY A 23 9.13 18.81 -14.16
CA GLY A 23 9.34 19.96 -13.28
C GLY A 23 8.18 20.30 -12.33
N TRP A 24 8.52 20.97 -11.23
CA TRP A 24 7.59 21.24 -10.12
C TRP A 24 6.62 22.40 -10.34
N ARG A 25 6.90 23.33 -11.26
CA ARG A 25 6.09 24.55 -11.47
C ARG A 25 4.60 24.27 -11.74
N PRO A 26 4.20 23.45 -12.72
CA PRO A 26 2.77 23.17 -12.98
C PRO A 26 2.09 22.46 -11.82
N PHE A 27 2.77 21.53 -11.15
CA PHE A 27 2.26 20.89 -9.93
C PHE A 27 2.06 21.91 -8.80
N ALA A 28 3.04 22.79 -8.56
CA ALA A 28 2.96 23.81 -7.52
C ALA A 28 1.84 24.81 -7.79
N ILE A 29 1.65 25.26 -9.04
CA ILE A 29 0.53 26.13 -9.42
C ILE A 29 -0.81 25.43 -9.14
N ALA A 30 -0.97 24.19 -9.61
CA ALA A 30 -2.19 23.43 -9.38
C ALA A 30 -2.46 23.22 -7.87
N ALA A 31 -1.43 22.83 -7.10
CA ALA A 31 -1.54 22.63 -5.66
C ALA A 31 -1.86 23.93 -4.90
N THR A 32 -1.28 25.07 -5.30
CA THR A 32 -1.62 26.38 -4.73
C THR A 32 -3.06 26.78 -5.06
N VAL A 33 -3.53 26.54 -6.29
CA VAL A 33 -4.93 26.80 -6.67
C VAL A 33 -5.88 25.89 -5.90
N SER A 34 -5.61 24.58 -5.81
CA SER A 34 -6.42 23.64 -5.02
C SER A 34 -6.44 24.00 -3.53
N ALA A 35 -5.31 24.43 -2.95
CA ALA A 35 -5.26 24.87 -1.56
C ALA A 35 -6.04 26.18 -1.34
N ALA A 36 -5.95 27.14 -2.26
CA ALA A 36 -6.73 28.37 -2.20
C ALA A 36 -8.24 28.11 -2.33
N VAL A 37 -8.64 27.24 -3.28
CA VAL A 37 -10.04 26.81 -3.42
C VAL A 37 -10.53 26.13 -2.15
N ALA A 38 -9.77 25.18 -1.59
CA ALA A 38 -10.13 24.52 -0.34
C ALA A 38 -10.31 25.50 0.83
N VAL A 39 -9.37 26.44 1.03
CA VAL A 39 -9.46 27.45 2.09
C VAL A 39 -10.65 28.39 1.90
N LEU A 40 -10.93 28.81 0.66
CA LEU A 40 -12.09 29.65 0.35
C LEU A 40 -13.40 28.90 0.56
N PHE A 41 -13.47 27.64 0.15
CA PHE A 41 -14.63 26.76 0.35
C PHE A 41 -14.92 26.52 1.83
N THR A 42 -13.89 26.15 2.61
CA THR A 42 -13.99 26.01 4.08
C THR A 42 -14.44 27.31 4.74
N GLY A 43 -13.95 28.46 4.25
CA GLY A 43 -14.38 29.77 4.74
C GLY A 43 -15.84 30.07 4.41
N TRP A 44 -16.29 29.70 3.22
CA TRP A 44 -17.67 29.87 2.79
C TRP A 44 -18.64 29.07 3.66
N THR A 45 -18.40 27.75 3.81
CA THR A 45 -19.26 26.84 4.59
C THR A 45 -19.17 27.10 6.10
N ALA A 46 -18.05 27.61 6.62
CA ALA A 46 -17.96 27.99 8.03
C ALA A 46 -18.69 29.29 8.38
N TYR A 47 -18.67 30.29 7.48
CA TYR A 47 -19.10 31.66 7.80
C TYR A 47 -20.36 32.14 7.08
N HIS A 48 -20.92 31.36 6.14
CA HIS A 48 -22.22 31.62 5.50
C HIS A 48 -22.35 33.06 4.94
N TRP A 49 -21.33 33.55 4.23
CA TRP A 49 -21.13 34.99 3.94
C TRP A 49 -22.25 35.71 3.17
N ILE A 50 -23.14 34.98 2.48
CA ILE A 50 -24.25 35.57 1.70
C ILE A 50 -25.60 35.13 2.24
N SER A 51 -25.88 33.83 2.20
CA SER A 51 -27.11 33.23 2.72
C SER A 51 -26.94 31.73 2.86
N ASP A 52 -27.83 31.13 3.64
CA ASP A 52 -27.98 29.69 3.82
C ASP A 52 -28.09 28.98 2.46
N GLN A 53 -29.07 29.34 1.62
CA GLN A 53 -29.24 28.72 0.29
C GLN A 53 -28.00 28.87 -0.61
N ALA A 54 -27.34 30.03 -0.61
CA ALA A 54 -26.11 30.22 -1.39
C ALA A 54 -24.90 29.48 -0.80
N THR A 55 -25.01 28.97 0.43
CA THR A 55 -24.03 28.05 1.02
C THR A 55 -24.28 26.65 0.48
N ILE A 56 -25.52 26.14 0.54
CA ILE A 56 -25.95 24.86 -0.03
C ILE A 56 -25.60 24.76 -1.52
N ASP A 57 -25.98 25.76 -2.31
CA ASP A 57 -25.73 25.78 -3.75
C ASP A 57 -24.23 25.73 -4.08
N VAL A 58 -23.36 26.32 -3.24
CA VAL A 58 -21.91 26.32 -3.43
C VAL A 58 -21.27 25.01 -2.96
N ASP A 59 -21.82 24.39 -1.92
CA ASP A 59 -21.38 23.14 -1.31
C ASP A 59 -21.53 21.98 -2.32
N ASP A 60 -22.79 21.64 -2.62
CA ASP A 60 -23.20 20.60 -3.59
C ASP A 60 -22.47 20.75 -4.96
N ILE A 61 -22.45 21.97 -5.52
CA ILE A 61 -21.81 22.23 -6.83
C ILE A 61 -20.28 22.15 -6.73
N GLY A 62 -19.69 22.60 -5.62
CA GLY A 62 -18.25 22.56 -5.39
C GLY A 62 -17.72 21.14 -5.24
N GLU A 63 -18.48 20.29 -4.57
CA GLU A 63 -18.24 18.86 -4.44
C GLU A 63 -18.30 18.12 -5.77
N ALA A 64 -19.41 18.27 -6.51
CA ALA A 64 -19.54 17.72 -7.86
C ALA A 64 -18.38 18.17 -8.76
N ALA A 65 -18.04 19.46 -8.75
CA ALA A 65 -16.94 20.01 -9.53
C ALA A 65 -15.59 19.41 -9.15
N ALA A 66 -15.28 19.27 -7.85
CA ALA A 66 -14.05 18.65 -7.39
C ALA A 66 -13.92 17.19 -7.86
N ALA A 67 -15.01 16.42 -7.74
CA ALA A 67 -15.05 15.03 -8.21
C ALA A 67 -14.89 14.91 -9.73
N PHE A 68 -15.55 15.75 -10.53
CA PHE A 68 -15.35 15.76 -11.99
C PHE A 68 -13.95 16.21 -12.41
N ILE A 69 -13.33 17.16 -11.70
CA ILE A 69 -11.93 17.55 -11.92
C ILE A 69 -10.98 16.37 -11.64
N ALA A 70 -11.23 15.61 -10.57
CA ALA A 70 -10.48 14.39 -10.25
C ALA A 70 -10.67 13.30 -11.31
N ALA A 71 -11.91 13.06 -11.74
CA ALA A 71 -12.25 12.12 -12.79
C ALA A 71 -11.57 12.47 -14.13
N PHE A 72 -11.59 13.75 -14.51
CA PHE A 72 -10.93 14.25 -15.72
C PHE A 72 -9.41 14.12 -15.65
N SER A 73 -8.78 14.54 -14.54
CA SER A 73 -7.33 14.45 -14.34
C SER A 73 -6.85 12.99 -14.41
N CYS A 74 -7.55 12.08 -13.72
CA CYS A 74 -7.28 10.64 -13.77
C CYS A 74 -7.55 10.04 -15.16
N THR A 75 -8.57 10.50 -15.89
CA THR A 75 -8.86 10.03 -17.26
C THR A 75 -7.74 10.42 -18.23
N LEU A 76 -7.27 11.67 -18.18
CA LEU A 76 -6.15 12.14 -18.99
C LEU A 76 -4.86 11.38 -18.65
N ALA A 77 -4.66 11.06 -17.37
CA ALA A 77 -3.56 10.21 -16.93
C ALA A 77 -3.68 8.78 -17.45
N ALA A 78 -4.88 8.19 -17.45
CA ALA A 78 -5.14 6.87 -18.03
C ALA A 78 -4.84 6.85 -19.53
N ALA A 79 -5.26 7.89 -20.26
CA ALA A 79 -5.04 8.02 -21.71
C ALA A 79 -3.55 8.16 -22.08
N ARG A 80 -2.74 8.82 -21.24
CA ARG A 80 -1.28 8.99 -21.45
C ARG A 80 -0.42 7.81 -20.98
N ASN A 81 -1.01 6.82 -20.33
CA ASN A 81 -0.29 5.66 -19.78
C ASN A 81 -0.70 4.35 -20.48
N THR A 82 0.04 3.28 -20.22
CA THR A 82 -0.27 1.93 -20.73
C THR A 82 -0.21 0.87 -19.62
N GLY A 83 -0.69 -0.34 -19.93
CA GLY A 83 -0.64 -1.48 -19.02
C GLY A 83 -1.30 -1.21 -17.66
N ARG A 84 -0.64 -1.62 -16.58
CA ARG A 84 -1.15 -1.49 -15.21
C ARG A 84 -1.34 -0.05 -14.75
N THR A 85 -0.49 0.88 -15.19
CA THR A 85 -0.61 2.31 -14.84
C THR A 85 -1.87 2.93 -15.43
N ARG A 86 -2.21 2.58 -16.69
CA ARG A 86 -3.50 2.96 -17.30
C ARG A 86 -4.68 2.35 -16.54
N PHE A 87 -4.62 1.05 -16.27
CA PHE A 87 -5.69 0.33 -15.57
C PHE A 87 -6.00 0.98 -14.20
N ALA A 88 -4.97 1.24 -13.39
CA ALA A 88 -5.11 1.92 -12.11
C ALA A 88 -5.74 3.32 -12.25
N TRP A 89 -5.27 4.14 -13.19
CA TRP A 89 -5.85 5.46 -13.45
C TRP A 89 -7.30 5.41 -13.94
N SER A 90 -7.66 4.44 -14.79
CA SER A 90 -9.05 4.24 -15.22
C SER A 90 -9.99 3.92 -14.07
N PHE A 91 -9.54 3.16 -13.06
CA PHE A 91 -10.33 2.84 -11.88
C PHE A 91 -10.49 4.04 -10.93
N PHE A 92 -9.45 4.85 -10.73
CA PHE A 92 -9.59 6.14 -10.02
C PHE A 92 -10.50 7.13 -10.76
N ALA A 93 -10.41 7.20 -12.09
CA ALA A 93 -11.31 8.03 -12.90
C ALA A 93 -12.76 7.56 -12.78
N ALA A 94 -13.02 6.25 -12.87
CA ALA A 94 -14.36 5.68 -12.70
C ALA A 94 -14.89 5.87 -11.27
N SER A 95 -14.04 5.78 -10.25
CA SER A 95 -14.39 6.06 -8.86
C SER A 95 -14.88 7.48 -8.66
N ALA A 96 -14.07 8.48 -9.06
CA ALA A 96 -14.43 9.89 -8.92
C ALA A 96 -15.64 10.27 -9.80
N LEU A 97 -15.78 9.66 -10.99
CA LEU A 97 -16.95 9.84 -11.84
C LEU A 97 -18.22 9.23 -11.21
N SER A 98 -18.13 8.05 -10.60
CA SER A 98 -19.26 7.39 -9.93
C SER A 98 -19.76 8.23 -8.76
N TRP A 99 -18.84 8.74 -7.93
CA TRP A 99 -19.20 9.60 -6.82
C TRP A 99 -19.77 10.94 -7.30
N GLY A 100 -19.13 11.60 -8.28
CA GLY A 100 -19.64 12.87 -8.85
C GLY A 100 -21.00 12.75 -9.56
N ILE A 101 -21.35 11.57 -10.08
CA ILE A 101 -22.72 11.28 -10.57
C ILE A 101 -23.69 11.14 -9.39
N GLY A 102 -23.27 10.49 -8.29
CA GLY A 102 -24.04 10.48 -7.04
C GLY A 102 -24.31 11.90 -6.56
N GLU A 103 -23.28 12.75 -6.56
CA GLU A 103 -23.40 14.13 -6.11
C GLU A 103 -24.33 14.95 -7.01
N VAL A 104 -24.20 14.87 -8.34
CA VAL A 104 -25.18 15.53 -9.24
C VAL A 104 -26.63 15.07 -8.98
N ILE A 105 -26.86 13.82 -8.59
CA ILE A 105 -28.20 13.35 -8.20
C ILE A 105 -28.65 14.01 -6.88
N TRP A 106 -27.74 14.10 -5.90
CA TRP A 106 -27.97 14.77 -4.62
C TRP A 106 -28.30 16.26 -4.81
N SER A 107 -27.49 17.00 -5.58
CA SER A 107 -27.72 18.42 -5.89
C SER A 107 -29.02 18.66 -6.67
N VAL A 108 -29.45 17.72 -7.52
CA VAL A 108 -30.75 17.81 -8.20
C VAL A 108 -31.92 17.72 -7.20
N TYR A 109 -31.78 16.99 -6.10
CA TYR A 109 -32.79 16.97 -5.03
C TYR A 109 -32.77 18.26 -4.19
N GLN A 110 -31.60 18.67 -3.69
CA GLN A 110 -31.48 19.85 -2.82
C GLN A 110 -31.64 21.16 -3.60
N VAL A 111 -30.69 21.48 -4.48
CA VAL A 111 -30.67 22.74 -5.27
C VAL A 111 -31.77 22.74 -6.34
N GLY A 112 -31.99 21.60 -7.02
CA GLY A 112 -32.93 21.51 -8.14
C GLY A 112 -34.41 21.48 -7.74
N PHE A 113 -34.76 20.71 -6.71
CA PHE A 113 -36.15 20.53 -6.26
C PHE A 113 -36.47 21.19 -4.91
N GLY A 114 -35.48 21.67 -4.16
CA GLY A 114 -35.69 22.28 -2.84
C GLY A 114 -36.16 21.29 -1.78
N ILE A 115 -35.84 19.99 -1.92
CA ILE A 115 -36.26 18.94 -0.99
C ILE A 115 -35.05 18.25 -0.35
N ALA A 116 -35.18 17.91 0.93
CA ALA A 116 -34.21 17.06 1.62
C ALA A 116 -34.12 15.71 0.91
N VAL A 117 -32.89 15.23 0.69
CA VAL A 117 -32.65 13.99 -0.07
C VAL A 117 -33.21 12.79 0.71
N PRO A 118 -34.10 11.98 0.11
CA PRO A 118 -34.69 10.84 0.81
C PRO A 118 -33.64 9.75 1.01
N PHE A 119 -33.43 9.31 2.26
CA PHE A 119 -32.48 8.24 2.57
C PHE A 119 -33.20 6.87 2.69
N PRO A 120 -32.77 5.82 1.96
CA PRO A 120 -31.74 5.80 0.92
C PRO A 120 -32.25 6.35 -0.42
N SER A 121 -31.32 6.89 -1.21
CA SER A 121 -31.54 7.55 -2.48
C SER A 121 -30.91 6.79 -3.66
N THR A 122 -31.04 7.34 -4.87
CA THR A 122 -30.26 6.91 -6.04
C THR A 122 -28.82 7.46 -6.05
N ALA A 123 -28.50 8.50 -5.27
CA ALA A 123 -27.15 9.03 -5.12
C ALA A 123 -26.22 8.03 -4.41
N ASP A 124 -26.76 7.34 -3.39
CA ASP A 124 -26.05 6.28 -2.63
C ASP A 124 -25.42 5.20 -3.52
N ALA A 125 -26.06 4.87 -4.65
CA ALA A 125 -25.51 3.92 -5.61
C ALA A 125 -24.21 4.41 -6.27
N GLY A 126 -24.11 5.72 -6.54
CA GLY A 126 -22.90 6.36 -7.08
C GLY A 126 -21.78 6.44 -6.04
N PHE A 127 -22.12 6.87 -4.82
CA PHE A 127 -21.20 6.96 -3.69
C PHE A 127 -20.63 5.60 -3.29
N LEU A 128 -21.47 4.60 -3.02
CA LEU A 128 -21.03 3.27 -2.61
C LEU A 128 -20.26 2.51 -3.71
N LEU A 129 -20.54 2.76 -4.99
CA LEU A 129 -19.78 2.18 -6.11
C LEU A 129 -18.38 2.81 -6.27
N ALA A 130 -18.18 4.05 -5.82
CA ALA A 130 -16.87 4.69 -5.88
C ALA A 130 -15.83 3.96 -5.03
N VAL A 131 -16.20 3.47 -3.85
CA VAL A 131 -15.31 2.76 -2.90
C VAL A 131 -14.60 1.54 -3.54
N PRO A 132 -15.28 0.49 -4.06
CA PRO A 132 -14.61 -0.65 -4.67
C PRO A 132 -13.80 -0.27 -5.92
N LEU A 133 -14.21 0.78 -6.66
CA LEU A 133 -13.45 1.29 -7.79
C LEU A 133 -12.11 1.90 -7.35
N ALA A 134 -12.10 2.75 -6.32
CA ALA A 134 -10.88 3.30 -5.72
C ALA A 134 -9.95 2.19 -5.21
N VAL A 135 -10.50 1.18 -4.51
CA VAL A 135 -9.75 0.04 -3.97
C VAL A 135 -9.01 -0.73 -5.07
N VAL A 136 -9.69 -1.02 -6.19
CA VAL A 136 -9.05 -1.67 -7.36
C VAL A 136 -7.97 -0.76 -7.97
N GLY A 137 -8.20 0.56 -8.03
CA GLY A 137 -7.20 1.55 -8.45
C GLY A 137 -5.92 1.51 -7.62
N VAL A 138 -6.05 1.50 -6.28
CA VAL A 138 -4.91 1.40 -5.35
C VAL A 138 -4.15 0.10 -5.56
N PHE A 139 -4.84 -1.04 -5.57
CA PHE A 139 -4.18 -2.35 -5.76
C PHE A 139 -3.51 -2.48 -7.13
N ALA A 140 -4.04 -1.82 -8.16
CA ALA A 140 -3.43 -1.79 -9.48
C ALA A 140 -2.09 -1.01 -9.51
N PHE A 141 -1.94 0.07 -8.72
CA PHE A 141 -0.65 0.76 -8.53
C PHE A 141 0.33 -0.02 -7.66
N THR A 142 -0.12 -0.57 -6.52
CA THR A 142 0.81 -1.32 -5.66
C THR A 142 1.43 -2.48 -6.42
N SER A 143 2.73 -2.69 -6.26
CA SER A 143 3.43 -3.83 -6.88
C SER A 143 2.81 -5.12 -6.35
N ALA A 144 1.96 -5.74 -7.17
CA ALA A 144 1.25 -6.95 -6.78
C ALA A 144 2.27 -8.02 -6.40
N PRO A 145 2.19 -8.64 -5.20
CA PRO A 145 3.14 -9.63 -4.75
C PRO A 145 3.37 -10.72 -5.80
N SER A 146 4.63 -11.16 -5.90
CA SER A 146 5.08 -12.18 -6.84
C SER A 146 4.45 -13.56 -6.58
N ARG A 147 3.85 -13.75 -5.40
CA ARG A 147 3.17 -14.98 -4.96
C ARG A 147 1.69 -14.69 -4.66
N LEU A 148 0.82 -15.69 -4.85
CA LEU A 148 -0.60 -15.56 -4.48
C LEU A 148 -0.81 -15.56 -2.96
N ALA A 149 0.01 -16.29 -2.19
CA ALA A 149 -0.10 -16.38 -0.73
C ALA A 149 -0.10 -15.00 -0.04
N THR A 150 0.90 -14.16 -0.35
CA THR A 150 1.03 -12.80 0.19
C THR A 150 -0.01 -11.80 -0.33
N ARG A 151 -0.84 -12.17 -1.33
CA ARG A 151 -2.06 -11.40 -1.66
C ARG A 151 -3.20 -11.76 -0.72
N GLY A 152 -3.43 -13.06 -0.51
CA GLY A 152 -4.45 -13.56 0.41
C GLY A 152 -4.22 -13.08 1.84
N GLU A 153 -3.00 -13.19 2.36
CA GLU A 153 -2.64 -12.71 3.70
C GLU A 153 -2.85 -11.20 3.89
N THR A 154 -2.60 -10.40 2.84
CA THR A 154 -2.82 -8.95 2.90
C THR A 154 -4.28 -8.57 2.86
N ALA A 155 -5.09 -9.22 2.00
CA ALA A 155 -6.54 -9.04 2.00
C ALA A 155 -7.14 -9.46 3.35
N LEU A 156 -6.72 -10.62 3.88
CA LEU A 156 -7.16 -11.17 5.15
C LEU A 156 -6.80 -10.27 6.34
N SER A 157 -5.54 -9.81 6.42
CA SER A 157 -5.10 -8.82 7.43
C SER A 157 -5.93 -7.55 7.37
N GLY A 158 -6.29 -7.12 6.15
CA GLY A 158 -7.17 -5.99 5.93
C GLY A 158 -8.60 -6.23 6.43
N THR A 159 -9.20 -7.36 6.06
CA THR A 159 -10.54 -7.76 6.55
C THR A 159 -10.55 -7.88 8.07
N ILE A 160 -9.47 -8.36 8.70
CA ILE A 160 -9.37 -8.45 10.17
C ILE A 160 -9.38 -7.06 10.82
N VAL A 161 -8.54 -6.13 10.33
CA VAL A 161 -8.57 -4.72 10.77
C VAL A 161 -9.97 -4.14 10.57
N ALA A 162 -10.59 -4.47 9.43
CA ALA A 162 -11.88 -3.92 9.07
C ALA A 162 -13.00 -4.35 10.01
N LEU A 163 -13.17 -5.66 10.22
CA LEU A 163 -14.17 -6.18 11.14
C LEU A 163 -13.89 -5.73 12.58
N ALA A 164 -12.63 -5.60 12.99
CA ALA A 164 -12.25 -5.11 14.31
C ALA A 164 -12.66 -3.64 14.54
N LEU A 165 -12.43 -2.75 13.57
CA LEU A 165 -12.89 -1.37 13.65
C LEU A 165 -14.43 -1.27 13.65
N LEU A 166 -15.11 -2.07 12.82
CA LEU A 166 -16.57 -2.12 12.80
C LEU A 166 -17.12 -2.61 14.14
N PHE A 167 -16.48 -3.57 14.78
CA PHE A 167 -16.87 -4.08 16.10
C PHE A 167 -16.74 -2.99 17.17
N ILE A 168 -15.65 -2.22 17.16
CA ILE A 168 -15.48 -1.08 18.07
C ILE A 168 -16.57 -0.03 17.82
N ALA A 169 -16.80 0.37 16.56
CA ALA A 169 -17.84 1.36 16.21
C ALA A 169 -19.25 0.90 16.62
N TRP A 170 -19.59 -0.37 16.37
CA TRP A 170 -20.87 -0.97 16.77
C TRP A 170 -21.08 -0.93 18.28
N THR A 171 -20.06 -1.36 19.04
CA THR A 171 -20.17 -1.55 20.49
C THR A 171 -20.09 -0.26 21.29
N PHE A 172 -19.45 0.78 20.77
CA PHE A 172 -19.38 2.11 21.42
C PHE A 172 -20.50 3.08 21.03
N GLY A 173 -21.35 2.77 20.04
CA GLY A 173 -22.53 3.60 19.76
C GLY A 173 -23.42 3.16 18.59
N LEU A 174 -22.83 2.69 17.49
CA LEU A 174 -23.58 2.47 16.24
C LEU A 174 -24.69 1.41 16.39
N GLY A 175 -24.50 0.38 17.22
CA GLY A 175 -25.55 -0.61 17.52
C GLY A 175 -26.80 0.01 18.15
N LYS A 176 -26.65 0.95 19.10
CA LYS A 176 -27.78 1.61 19.78
C LYS A 176 -28.55 2.54 18.85
N VAL A 177 -27.86 3.23 17.95
CA VAL A 177 -28.48 4.02 16.87
C VAL A 177 -29.33 3.11 15.98
N TYR A 178 -28.82 1.93 15.64
CA TYR A 178 -29.51 0.98 14.76
C TYR A 178 -30.69 0.28 15.42
N GLU A 179 -30.57 -0.15 16.68
CA GLU A 179 -31.65 -0.76 17.46
C GLU A 179 -32.82 0.20 17.72
N SER A 180 -32.54 1.50 17.84
CA SER A 180 -33.55 2.54 18.07
C SER A 180 -34.09 3.19 16.78
N SER A 181 -33.52 2.86 15.62
CA SER A 181 -33.89 3.50 14.35
C SER A 181 -35.21 2.96 13.78
N PRO A 182 -36.18 3.83 13.42
CA PRO A 182 -37.39 3.43 12.71
C PRO A 182 -37.17 3.13 11.22
N ALA A 183 -35.91 3.20 10.74
CA ALA A 183 -35.58 3.00 9.33
C ALA A 183 -35.80 1.55 8.86
N THR A 184 -36.07 1.38 7.56
CA THR A 184 -36.26 0.04 6.97
C THR A 184 -34.95 -0.78 6.99
N PRO A 185 -35.01 -2.12 6.97
CA PRO A 185 -33.80 -2.95 6.92
C PRO A 185 -32.88 -2.65 5.72
N ALA A 186 -33.44 -2.17 4.60
CA ALA A 186 -32.66 -1.75 3.44
C ALA A 186 -31.92 -0.42 3.69
N ALA A 187 -32.59 0.56 4.30
CA ALA A 187 -31.98 1.82 4.73
C ALA A 187 -30.86 1.58 5.76
N GLN A 188 -31.10 0.69 6.72
CA GLN A 188 -30.10 0.27 7.70
C GLN A 188 -28.88 -0.38 7.01
N ALA A 189 -29.09 -1.32 6.08
CA ALA A 189 -28.01 -1.98 5.34
C ALA A 189 -27.18 -1.00 4.50
N ILE A 190 -27.81 -0.01 3.85
CA ILE A 190 -27.12 1.04 3.09
C ILE A 190 -26.33 1.95 4.04
N GLY A 191 -26.92 2.37 5.16
CA GLY A 191 -26.20 3.16 6.17
C GLY A 191 -24.99 2.44 6.77
N LEU A 192 -25.04 1.11 6.89
CA LEU A 192 -23.88 0.30 7.33
C LEU A 192 -22.79 0.20 6.26
N ALA A 193 -23.14 0.35 4.98
CA ALA A 193 -22.18 0.28 3.90
C ALA A 193 -21.18 1.45 3.90
N TYR A 194 -21.56 2.63 4.42
CA TYR A 194 -20.67 3.78 4.55
C TYR A 194 -19.52 3.55 5.56
N PRO A 195 -19.76 3.28 6.87
CA PRO A 195 -18.67 2.94 7.80
C PRO A 195 -17.85 1.72 7.36
N VAL A 196 -18.49 0.72 6.73
CA VAL A 196 -17.75 -0.42 6.16
C VAL A 196 -16.85 0.01 4.99
N GLY A 197 -17.31 0.96 4.16
CA GLY A 197 -16.54 1.60 3.10
C GLY A 197 -15.32 2.36 3.62
N ASP A 198 -15.50 3.24 4.60
CA ASP A 198 -14.42 3.99 5.26
C ASP A 198 -13.34 3.07 5.81
N ILE A 199 -13.79 2.01 6.47
CA ILE A 199 -12.94 1.00 7.07
C ILE A 199 -12.17 0.21 6.00
N ILE A 200 -12.79 -0.10 4.86
CA ILE A 200 -12.14 -0.71 3.70
C ILE A 200 -11.12 0.26 3.08
N ILE A 201 -11.45 1.54 2.97
CA ILE A 201 -10.53 2.59 2.51
C ILE A 201 -9.32 2.65 3.46
N ALA A 202 -9.52 2.89 4.76
CA ALA A 202 -8.46 2.97 5.76
C ALA A 202 -7.53 1.73 5.73
N THR A 203 -8.13 0.54 5.63
CA THR A 203 -7.41 -0.72 5.42
C THR A 203 -6.50 -0.69 4.19
N VAL A 204 -7.03 -0.24 3.06
CA VAL A 204 -6.31 -0.15 1.79
C VAL A 204 -5.25 0.95 1.82
N LEU A 205 -5.48 2.07 2.53
CA LEU A 205 -4.48 3.10 2.79
C LEU A 205 -3.27 2.52 3.52
N LEU A 206 -3.51 1.79 4.61
CA LEU A 206 -2.47 1.17 5.43
C LEU A 206 -1.66 0.14 4.63
N VAL A 207 -2.32 -0.70 3.82
CA VAL A 207 -1.67 -1.67 2.93
C VAL A 207 -0.85 -0.98 1.84
N ALA A 208 -1.35 0.13 1.29
CA ALA A 208 -0.64 0.90 0.26
C ALA A 208 0.58 1.62 0.82
N LEU A 209 0.48 2.27 1.99
CA LEU A 209 1.60 2.92 2.66
C LEU A 209 2.75 1.95 2.95
N ARG A 210 2.45 0.74 3.46
CA ARG A 210 3.45 -0.34 3.66
C ARG A 210 4.19 -0.77 2.38
N ARG A 211 3.62 -0.49 1.20
CA ARG A 211 4.13 -0.92 -0.11
C ARG A 211 4.65 0.24 -0.97
N ALA A 212 4.61 1.47 -0.46
CA ALA A 212 5.04 2.65 -1.17
C ALA A 212 6.59 2.68 -1.29
N ARG A 213 7.10 2.58 -2.52
CA ARG A 213 8.53 2.71 -2.78
C ARG A 213 8.94 4.17 -2.64
N ARG A 214 10.12 4.46 -2.07
CA ARG A 214 10.62 5.84 -1.83
C ARG A 214 10.49 6.80 -3.02
N ALA A 215 10.66 6.31 -4.25
CA ALA A 215 10.52 7.10 -5.49
C ALA A 215 9.07 7.52 -5.83
N GLU A 216 8.05 6.86 -5.27
CA GLU A 216 6.63 7.02 -5.63
C GLU A 216 5.77 7.56 -4.46
N ILE A 217 6.36 7.69 -3.26
CA ILE A 217 5.66 8.08 -2.02
C ILE A 217 4.80 9.34 -2.19
N GLY A 218 5.34 10.44 -2.74
CA GLY A 218 4.61 11.71 -2.75
C GLY A 218 3.30 11.68 -3.55
N ARG A 219 3.29 10.99 -4.69
CA ARG A 219 2.05 10.75 -5.47
C ARG A 219 1.09 9.82 -4.74
N MET A 220 1.60 8.79 -4.08
CA MET A 220 0.77 7.91 -3.26
C MET A 220 0.16 8.68 -2.09
N LEU A 221 0.91 9.54 -1.40
CA LEU A 221 0.39 10.38 -0.31
C LEU A 221 -0.76 11.29 -0.78
N LEU A 222 -0.75 11.79 -2.02
CA LEU A 222 -1.89 12.54 -2.57
C LEU A 222 -3.13 11.66 -2.77
N LEU A 223 -3.00 10.49 -3.40
CA LEU A 223 -4.14 9.56 -3.58
C LEU A 223 -4.68 9.05 -2.24
N LEU A 224 -3.77 8.66 -1.35
CA LEU A 224 -4.09 8.06 -0.07
C LEU A 224 -4.60 9.10 0.93
N GLY A 225 -4.05 10.31 0.89
CA GLY A 225 -4.58 11.46 1.63
C GLY A 225 -5.95 11.87 1.12
N GLY A 226 -6.16 11.93 -0.20
CA GLY A 226 -7.47 12.27 -0.77
C GLY A 226 -8.57 11.29 -0.37
N LEU A 227 -8.28 9.99 -0.43
CA LEU A 227 -9.17 8.94 0.08
C LEU A 227 -9.36 9.00 1.61
N ALA A 228 -8.36 9.43 2.38
CA ALA A 228 -8.51 9.62 3.82
C ALA A 228 -9.43 10.79 4.16
N PHE A 229 -9.34 11.90 3.43
CA PHE A 229 -10.23 13.05 3.60
C PHE A 229 -11.68 12.70 3.25
N ALA A 230 -11.92 11.95 2.16
CA ALA A 230 -13.24 11.44 1.83
C ALA A 230 -13.82 10.54 2.93
N ALA A 231 -13.06 9.54 3.41
CA ALA A 231 -13.52 8.65 4.49
C ALA A 231 -13.73 9.38 5.85
N LEU A 232 -13.02 10.48 6.10
CA LEU A 232 -13.26 11.33 7.26
C LEU A 232 -14.56 12.13 7.14
N ALA A 233 -14.91 12.61 5.93
CA ALA A 233 -16.18 13.27 5.65
C ALA A 233 -17.35 12.27 5.74
N ASP A 234 -17.25 11.11 5.09
CA ASP A 234 -18.24 10.01 5.15
C ASP A 234 -18.55 9.59 6.61
N SER A 235 -17.52 9.40 7.44
CA SER A 235 -17.67 9.10 8.86
C SER A 235 -18.32 10.23 9.66
N ALA A 236 -18.04 11.49 9.33
CA ALA A 236 -18.62 12.64 10.00
C ALA A 236 -20.08 12.89 9.60
N PHE A 237 -20.40 12.75 8.31
CA PHE A 237 -21.75 12.71 7.74
C PHE A 237 -22.60 11.63 8.43
N ALA A 238 -22.09 10.41 8.54
CA ALA A 238 -22.79 9.31 9.19
C ALA A 238 -23.06 9.60 10.69
N TYR A 239 -22.10 10.17 11.41
CA TYR A 239 -22.28 10.56 12.81
C TYR A 239 -23.31 11.69 13.00
N MET A 240 -23.27 12.73 12.16
CA MET A 240 -24.22 13.84 12.24
C MET A 240 -25.64 13.40 11.83
N THR A 241 -25.76 12.55 10.81
CA THR A 241 -27.03 11.98 10.37
C THR A 241 -27.65 11.10 11.47
N ALA A 242 -26.84 10.25 12.11
CA ALA A 242 -27.26 9.41 13.23
C ALA A 242 -27.80 10.21 14.44
N ASN A 243 -27.22 11.39 14.69
CA ASN A 243 -27.65 12.30 15.77
C ASN A 243 -28.78 13.25 15.37
N GLY A 244 -29.28 13.19 14.13
CA GLY A 244 -30.27 14.14 13.60
C GLY A 244 -29.75 15.58 13.51
N SER A 245 -28.43 15.76 13.52
CA SER A 245 -27.75 17.07 13.52
C SER A 245 -27.14 17.44 12.17
N TYR A 246 -27.18 16.54 11.17
CA TYR A 246 -26.88 16.88 9.79
C TYR A 246 -28.03 17.71 9.20
N GLY A 247 -27.83 19.02 9.14
CA GLY A 247 -28.77 19.96 8.55
C GLY A 247 -28.50 20.16 7.05
N ALA A 248 -29.48 20.67 6.33
CA ALA A 248 -29.35 20.95 4.89
C ALA A 248 -28.36 22.09 4.56
N LEU A 249 -27.81 22.80 5.56
CA LEU A 249 -27.04 24.05 5.42
C LEU A 249 -25.63 23.90 4.79
N GLY A 250 -25.20 22.67 4.54
CA GLY A 250 -23.79 22.33 4.36
C GLY A 250 -23.04 22.32 5.68
N SER A 251 -21.93 21.59 5.73
CA SER A 251 -21.07 21.44 6.91
C SER A 251 -19.63 21.77 6.58
N VAL A 252 -18.91 22.30 7.56
CA VAL A 252 -17.45 22.48 7.46
C VAL A 252 -16.73 21.13 7.23
N LEU A 253 -17.39 20.01 7.53
CA LEU A 253 -16.90 18.65 7.30
C LEU A 253 -16.94 18.23 5.82
N ASP A 254 -17.83 18.83 5.03
CA ASP A 254 -18.13 18.46 3.64
C ASP A 254 -17.01 18.97 2.69
N THR A 255 -16.28 19.99 3.17
CA THR A 255 -14.90 20.35 2.74
C THR A 255 -13.99 19.12 2.59
N GLY A 256 -14.17 18.07 3.40
CA GLY A 256 -13.40 16.84 3.33
C GLY A 256 -13.54 16.11 1.98
N TRP A 257 -14.73 16.10 1.37
CA TRP A 257 -14.90 15.55 0.03
C TRP A 257 -14.22 16.41 -1.04
N VAL A 258 -14.40 17.74 -0.99
CA VAL A 258 -13.72 18.70 -1.89
C VAL A 258 -12.19 18.55 -1.83
N VAL A 259 -11.61 18.61 -0.62
CA VAL A 259 -10.18 18.41 -0.41
C VAL A 259 -9.74 17.02 -0.86
N GLY A 260 -10.55 16.00 -0.56
CA GLY A 260 -10.33 14.62 -0.97
C GLY A 260 -10.15 14.47 -2.48
N TYR A 261 -11.11 14.96 -3.25
CA TYR A 261 -11.07 14.89 -4.71
C TYR A 261 -10.02 15.82 -5.32
N LEU A 262 -9.77 17.01 -4.77
CA LEU A 262 -8.67 17.87 -5.23
C LEU A 262 -7.31 17.20 -5.05
N LEU A 263 -7.05 16.51 -3.93
CA LEU A 263 -5.82 15.74 -3.73
C LEU A 263 -5.68 14.58 -4.74
N ILE A 264 -6.78 13.87 -5.04
CA ILE A 264 -6.82 12.84 -6.10
C ILE A 264 -6.53 13.46 -7.47
N ALA A 265 -7.07 14.65 -7.77
CA ALA A 265 -6.85 15.38 -9.02
C ALA A 265 -5.40 15.87 -9.18
N LEU A 266 -4.70 16.18 -8.08
CA LEU A 266 -3.30 16.57 -8.06
C LEU A 266 -2.34 15.39 -8.26
N ALA A 267 -2.72 14.16 -7.89
CA ALA A 267 -1.83 13.01 -7.98
C ALA A 267 -1.34 12.69 -9.42
N PRO A 268 -2.16 12.82 -10.49
CA PRO A 268 -1.69 12.79 -11.89
C PRO A 268 -0.63 13.83 -12.26
N LEU A 269 -0.65 14.99 -11.61
CA LEU A 269 0.24 16.12 -11.89
C LEU A 269 1.59 16.00 -11.17
N TRP A 270 1.75 15.03 -10.25
CA TRP A 270 2.99 14.85 -9.49
C TRP A 270 4.20 14.66 -10.43
N PRO A 271 5.29 15.46 -10.28
CA PRO A 271 6.41 15.41 -11.21
C PRO A 271 7.09 14.05 -11.25
N ALA A 272 7.22 13.48 -12.46
CA ALA A 272 7.93 12.22 -12.65
C ALA A 272 9.45 12.49 -12.61
N ARG A 273 10.15 11.98 -11.59
CA ARG A 273 11.63 12.03 -11.58
C ARG A 273 12.18 11.04 -12.61
N THR A 274 12.56 11.55 -13.78
CA THR A 274 13.22 10.80 -14.87
C THR A 274 14.69 10.45 -14.60
N GLY A 275 15.25 10.85 -13.45
CA GLY A 275 16.69 10.71 -13.14
C GLY A 275 17.12 9.44 -12.40
N ASP A 276 16.28 8.88 -11.52
CA ASP A 276 16.73 7.80 -10.63
C ASP A 276 16.66 6.43 -11.28
N LYS A 277 17.81 6.02 -11.85
CA LYS A 277 18.20 4.60 -11.93
C LYS A 277 18.52 4.05 -10.53
N HIS A 278 17.63 4.26 -9.56
CA HIS A 278 17.77 3.64 -8.25
C HIS A 278 17.87 2.13 -8.49
N LYS A 279 18.95 1.54 -7.97
CA LYS A 279 19.19 0.09 -8.04
C LYS A 279 17.95 -0.64 -7.53
N LEU A 280 17.82 -1.91 -7.91
CA LEU A 280 16.88 -2.81 -7.26
C LEU A 280 17.31 -3.04 -5.80
N GLU A 281 17.10 -2.04 -4.95
CA GLU A 281 16.99 -2.25 -3.52
C GLU A 281 15.82 -3.21 -3.33
N ALA A 282 16.15 -4.42 -2.87
CA ALA A 282 15.18 -5.43 -2.53
C ALA A 282 14.14 -4.83 -1.58
N GLU A 283 12.93 -5.40 -1.59
CA GLU A 283 11.85 -5.04 -0.67
C GLU A 283 12.43 -4.87 0.75
N GLY A 284 12.48 -3.62 1.23
CA GLY A 284 13.06 -3.32 2.53
C GLY A 284 12.30 -4.12 3.59
N PRO A 285 12.99 -4.63 4.63
CA PRO A 285 12.33 -5.41 5.67
C PRO A 285 11.17 -4.60 6.26
N LEU A 286 9.99 -5.22 6.35
CA LEU A 286 8.79 -4.61 6.92
C LEU A 286 9.11 -4.11 8.32
N GLU A 287 8.97 -2.80 8.55
CA GLU A 287 9.30 -2.18 9.83
C GLU A 287 8.36 -2.67 10.95
N LEU A 288 8.84 -2.78 12.19
CA LEU A 288 8.15 -3.51 13.28
C LEU A 288 6.78 -2.94 13.72
N TRP A 289 6.45 -1.71 13.33
CA TRP A 289 5.13 -1.07 13.55
C TRP A 289 4.15 -1.38 12.40
N GLN A 290 4.70 -1.59 11.21
CA GLN A 290 4.15 -2.51 10.23
C GLN A 290 4.25 -3.94 10.82
N LEU A 291 3.64 -4.96 10.23
CA LEU A 291 3.33 -6.23 10.91
C LEU A 291 2.40 -6.10 12.14
N ALA A 292 2.70 -5.27 13.16
CA ALA A 292 1.95 -5.13 14.43
C ALA A 292 0.53 -4.53 14.31
N LEU A 293 0.26 -3.71 13.29
CA LEU A 293 -1.02 -2.97 13.20
C LEU A 293 -2.32 -3.83 13.25
N PRO A 294 -2.45 -4.98 12.54
CA PRO A 294 -3.63 -5.85 12.67
C PRO A 294 -3.76 -6.46 14.06
N TRP A 295 -2.63 -6.75 14.73
CA TRP A 295 -2.63 -7.24 16.10
C TRP A 295 -3.13 -6.17 17.07
N ALA A 296 -2.74 -4.91 16.87
CA ALA A 296 -3.26 -3.78 17.64
C ALA A 296 -4.78 -3.57 17.43
N ALA A 297 -5.28 -3.71 16.20
CA ALA A 297 -6.71 -3.62 15.90
C ALA A 297 -7.52 -4.76 16.56
N VAL A 298 -7.04 -6.01 16.46
CA VAL A 298 -7.67 -7.16 17.15
C VAL A 298 -7.60 -7.01 18.67
N LEU A 299 -6.48 -6.53 19.22
CA LEU A 299 -6.34 -6.25 20.65
C LEU A 299 -7.32 -5.17 21.11
N ALA A 300 -7.51 -4.09 20.35
CA ALA A 300 -8.49 -3.06 20.67
C ALA A 300 -9.93 -3.60 20.64
N ALA A 301 -10.28 -4.43 19.66
CA ALA A 301 -11.59 -5.10 19.60
C ALA A 301 -11.79 -6.09 20.76
N ALA A 302 -10.75 -6.84 21.15
CA ALA A 302 -10.79 -7.73 22.32
C ALA A 302 -10.98 -6.94 23.62
N ILE A 303 -10.29 -5.80 23.80
CA ILE A 303 -10.47 -4.90 24.94
C ILE A 303 -11.91 -4.34 24.97
N ALA A 304 -12.47 -3.95 23.82
CA ALA A 304 -13.86 -3.49 23.71
C ALA A 304 -14.87 -4.59 24.11
N ALA A 305 -14.64 -5.85 23.70
CA ALA A 305 -15.46 -6.99 24.09
C ALA A 305 -15.37 -7.27 25.60
N ILE A 306 -14.17 -7.22 26.18
CA ILE A 306 -13.93 -7.39 27.62
C ILE A 306 -14.61 -6.28 28.43
N ASN A 307 -14.57 -5.03 27.95
CA ASN A 307 -15.22 -3.89 28.61
C ASN A 307 -16.75 -4.04 28.67
N GLN A 308 -17.40 -4.48 27.58
CA GLN A 308 -18.83 -4.81 27.61
C GLN A 308 -19.15 -5.93 28.59
N ALA A 309 -18.38 -7.02 28.58
CA ALA A 309 -18.56 -8.11 29.53
C ALA A 309 -18.39 -7.65 30.99
N ALA A 310 -17.41 -6.78 31.27
CA ALA A 310 -17.17 -6.20 32.59
C ALA A 310 -18.24 -5.18 33.02
N THR A 311 -18.93 -4.55 32.08
CA THR A 311 -20.07 -3.64 32.34
C THR A 311 -21.43 -4.35 32.29
N ASN A 312 -21.45 -5.69 32.30
CA ASN A 312 -22.64 -6.54 32.17
C ASN A 312 -23.51 -6.23 30.93
N GLN A 313 -22.93 -5.65 29.88
CA GLN A 313 -23.57 -5.48 28.59
C GLN A 313 -23.36 -6.76 27.76
N SER A 314 -24.45 -7.44 27.42
CA SER A 314 -24.42 -8.59 26.51
C SER A 314 -24.11 -8.13 25.10
N LEU A 315 -23.18 -8.82 24.41
CA LEU A 315 -23.03 -8.66 22.96
C LEU A 315 -24.36 -9.02 22.28
N ASP A 316 -24.83 -8.14 21.40
CA ASP A 316 -25.97 -8.45 20.54
C ASP A 316 -25.59 -9.52 19.49
N ARG A 317 -26.57 -9.97 18.70
CA ARG A 317 -26.32 -11.01 17.69
C ARG A 317 -25.32 -10.55 16.63
N PHE A 318 -25.35 -9.28 16.24
CA PHE A 318 -24.45 -8.75 15.22
C PHE A 318 -23.01 -8.66 15.73
N ALA A 319 -22.78 -8.05 16.90
CA ALA A 319 -21.45 -8.01 17.53
C ALA A 319 -20.88 -9.42 17.77
N THR A 320 -21.72 -10.39 18.15
CA THR A 320 -21.31 -11.79 18.35
C THR A 320 -20.82 -12.44 17.05
N VAL A 321 -21.56 -12.30 15.95
CA VAL A 321 -21.14 -12.80 14.62
C VAL A 321 -19.86 -12.11 14.15
N LEU A 322 -19.74 -10.81 14.42
CA LEU A 322 -18.57 -10.01 14.04
C LEU A 322 -17.32 -10.41 14.82
N ALA A 323 -17.41 -10.57 16.15
CA ALA A 323 -16.34 -11.09 17.00
C ALA A 323 -15.91 -12.51 16.60
N GLY A 324 -16.87 -13.40 16.35
CA GLY A 324 -16.59 -14.76 15.86
C GLY A 324 -15.86 -14.74 14.51
N SER A 325 -16.28 -13.86 13.59
CA SER A 325 -15.65 -13.68 12.29
C SER A 325 -14.22 -13.15 12.40
N ILE A 326 -13.96 -12.16 13.26
CA ILE A 326 -12.60 -11.67 13.57
C ILE A 326 -11.73 -12.82 14.08
N GLY A 327 -12.23 -13.62 15.04
CA GLY A 327 -11.51 -14.76 15.60
C GLY A 327 -11.12 -15.81 14.55
N ILE A 328 -12.08 -16.20 13.70
CA ILE A 328 -11.84 -17.18 12.61
C ILE A 328 -10.80 -16.66 11.62
N LEU A 329 -10.94 -15.41 11.15
CA LEU A 329 -10.01 -14.82 10.20
C LEU A 329 -8.61 -14.62 10.82
N PHE A 330 -8.53 -14.22 12.09
CA PHE A 330 -7.28 -14.07 12.82
C PHE A 330 -6.53 -15.41 12.95
N VAL A 331 -7.23 -16.50 13.31
CA VAL A 331 -6.65 -17.86 13.33
C VAL A 331 -6.20 -18.27 11.92
N ALA A 332 -7.00 -18.03 10.89
CA ALA A 332 -6.61 -18.33 9.51
C ALA A 332 -5.35 -17.55 9.07
N SER A 333 -5.25 -16.27 9.45
CA SER A 333 -4.09 -15.42 9.15
C SER A 333 -2.84 -15.89 9.91
N HIS A 334 -3.00 -16.27 11.17
CA HIS A 334 -1.91 -16.83 11.98
C HIS A 334 -1.38 -18.14 11.38
N VAL A 335 -2.27 -19.04 10.97
CA VAL A 335 -1.90 -20.29 10.29
C VAL A 335 -1.19 -20.02 8.96
N LEU A 336 -1.66 -19.09 8.14
CA LEU A 336 -1.00 -18.73 6.89
C LEU A 336 0.40 -18.16 7.12
N SER A 337 0.54 -17.18 8.02
CA SER A 337 1.82 -16.54 8.32
C SER A 337 2.83 -17.51 8.94
N HIS A 338 2.37 -18.44 9.79
CA HIS A 338 3.20 -19.52 10.33
C HIS A 338 3.64 -20.51 9.24
N ARG A 339 2.76 -20.90 8.31
CA ARG A 339 3.12 -21.76 7.17
C ARG A 339 4.14 -21.09 6.25
N ASP A 340 3.99 -19.79 5.98
CA ASP A 340 4.95 -19.04 5.16
C ASP A 340 6.30 -18.94 5.87
N SER A 341 6.31 -18.70 7.19
CA SER A 341 7.52 -18.70 8.04
C SER A 341 8.26 -20.05 7.98
N LEU A 342 7.56 -21.17 8.18
CA LEU A 342 8.14 -22.51 8.01
C LEU A 342 8.65 -22.75 6.57
N SER A 343 7.95 -22.23 5.56
CA SER A 343 8.39 -22.35 4.17
C SER A 343 9.67 -21.57 3.88
N LEU A 344 9.92 -20.47 4.60
CA LEU A 344 11.13 -19.65 4.49
C LEU A 344 12.30 -20.33 5.21
N LEU A 345 12.10 -20.86 6.41
CA LEU A 345 13.11 -21.64 7.13
C LEU A 345 13.58 -22.86 6.32
N LEU A 346 12.64 -23.63 5.76
CA LEU A 346 12.98 -24.77 4.88
C LEU A 346 13.68 -24.36 3.58
N LYS A 347 13.48 -23.13 3.10
CA LYS A 347 14.24 -22.59 1.94
C LYS A 347 15.64 -22.14 2.34
N SER A 348 15.81 -21.54 3.53
CA SER A 348 17.13 -21.17 4.07
C SER A 348 18.01 -22.41 4.23
N GLN A 349 17.51 -23.44 4.95
CA GLN A 349 18.24 -24.69 5.16
C GLN A 349 18.62 -25.39 3.84
N ARG A 350 17.75 -25.36 2.83
CA ARG A 350 18.07 -25.91 1.50
C ARG A 350 19.12 -25.08 0.76
N ALA A 351 19.11 -23.76 0.90
CA ALA A 351 20.13 -22.89 0.30
C ALA A 351 21.49 -23.08 0.99
N GLU A 352 21.50 -23.17 2.32
CA GLU A 352 22.69 -23.50 3.13
C GLU A 352 23.27 -24.86 2.73
N ALA A 353 22.47 -25.93 2.70
CA ALA A 353 22.92 -27.25 2.27
C ALA A 353 23.40 -27.28 0.80
N GLN A 354 22.83 -26.45 -0.09
CA GLN A 354 23.31 -26.29 -1.46
C GLN A 354 24.65 -25.55 -1.54
N LEU A 355 24.88 -24.55 -0.67
CA LEU A 355 26.16 -23.85 -0.57
C LEU A 355 27.25 -24.77 -0.01
N GLU A 356 26.95 -25.50 1.07
CA GLU A 356 27.86 -26.47 1.68
C GLU A 356 28.24 -27.59 0.70
N HIS A 357 27.25 -28.21 0.05
CA HIS A 357 27.50 -29.23 -0.99
C HIS A 357 28.34 -28.67 -2.15
N ARG A 358 28.11 -27.41 -2.57
CA ARG A 358 28.87 -26.81 -3.66
C ARG A 358 30.31 -26.43 -3.26
N ASN A 359 30.53 -26.02 -2.02
CA ASN A 359 31.89 -25.82 -1.49
C ASN A 359 32.63 -27.16 -1.43
N ASN A 360 32.02 -28.20 -0.83
CA ASN A 360 32.63 -29.53 -0.73
C ASN A 360 32.99 -30.11 -2.12
N LEU A 361 32.14 -29.93 -3.13
CA LEU A 361 32.44 -30.31 -4.51
C LEU A 361 33.61 -29.51 -5.12
N LEU A 362 33.71 -28.21 -4.83
CA LEU A 362 34.84 -27.40 -5.29
C LEU A 362 36.14 -27.84 -4.62
N ASP A 363 36.12 -28.10 -3.32
CA ASP A 363 37.28 -28.56 -2.55
C ASP A 363 37.74 -29.96 -3.01
N GLU A 364 36.80 -30.87 -3.31
CA GLU A 364 37.08 -32.18 -3.91
C GLU A 364 37.72 -32.05 -5.31
N ILE A 365 37.18 -31.19 -6.17
CA ILE A 365 37.73 -30.93 -7.52
C ILE A 365 39.12 -30.29 -7.43
N VAL A 366 39.33 -29.31 -6.54
CA VAL A 366 40.62 -28.62 -6.37
C VAL A 366 41.67 -29.55 -5.76
N SER A 367 41.31 -30.38 -4.78
CA SER A 367 42.24 -31.34 -4.15
C SER A 367 42.70 -32.46 -5.09
N HIS A 368 41.83 -32.90 -6.00
CA HIS A 368 42.14 -33.96 -6.99
C HIS A 368 42.62 -33.42 -8.34
N ALA A 369 42.63 -32.12 -8.57
CA ALA A 369 43.10 -31.51 -9.81
C ALA A 369 44.54 -31.97 -10.14
N PRO A 370 44.87 -32.34 -11.40
CA PRO A 370 46.22 -32.77 -11.78
C PRO A 370 47.24 -31.61 -11.83
N LEU A 371 46.78 -30.37 -11.72
CA LEU A 371 47.59 -29.15 -11.71
C LEU A 371 47.80 -28.66 -10.27
N GLY A 372 48.93 -28.01 -10.02
CA GLY A 372 49.14 -27.25 -8.78
C GLY A 372 48.27 -25.99 -8.79
N ILE A 373 47.44 -25.80 -7.77
CA ILE A 373 46.56 -24.64 -7.59
C ILE A 373 46.84 -24.02 -6.21
N ALA A 374 46.97 -22.69 -6.18
CA ALA A 374 47.03 -21.90 -4.95
C ALA A 374 46.09 -20.69 -5.07
N ARG A 375 45.36 -20.39 -4.01
CA ARG A 375 44.56 -19.18 -3.86
C ARG A 375 45.43 -18.14 -3.15
N VAL A 376 45.62 -16.98 -3.77
CA VAL A 376 46.49 -15.91 -3.26
C VAL A 376 45.64 -14.70 -2.88
N GLY A 377 45.98 -14.04 -1.78
CA GLY A 377 45.33 -12.82 -1.33
C GLY A 377 45.82 -11.56 -2.05
N VAL A 378 45.11 -10.45 -1.86
CA VAL A 378 45.49 -9.14 -2.42
C VAL A 378 46.79 -8.60 -1.81
N ASP A 379 47.23 -9.20 -0.70
CA ASP A 379 48.50 -8.99 0.00
C ASP A 379 49.63 -9.89 -0.51
N MET A 380 49.41 -10.68 -1.56
CA MET A 380 50.34 -11.65 -2.14
C MET A 380 50.75 -12.80 -1.20
N ASN A 381 49.97 -13.06 -0.15
CA ASN A 381 50.11 -14.24 0.71
C ASN A 381 49.22 -15.39 0.22
N ILE A 382 49.66 -16.63 0.42
CA ILE A 382 48.90 -17.82 0.04
C ILE A 382 47.78 -18.06 1.05
N ILE A 383 46.52 -17.94 0.62
CA ILE A 383 45.33 -18.20 1.44
C ILE A 383 45.02 -19.70 1.51
N ASP A 384 45.27 -20.44 0.43
CA ASP A 384 44.93 -21.86 0.30
C ASP A 384 45.73 -22.53 -0.83
N VAL A 385 45.92 -23.84 -0.78
CA VAL A 385 46.85 -24.56 -1.65
C VAL A 385 46.49 -26.05 -1.77
N ASN A 386 46.40 -26.55 -3.00
CA ASN A 386 46.05 -27.95 -3.24
C ASN A 386 47.25 -28.92 -3.05
N PRO A 387 47.00 -30.22 -2.79
CA PRO A 387 48.07 -31.19 -2.54
C PRO A 387 49.07 -31.35 -3.69
N ARG A 388 48.65 -31.13 -4.95
CA ARG A 388 49.55 -31.19 -6.11
C ARG A 388 50.57 -30.05 -6.12
N MET A 389 50.19 -28.83 -5.76
CA MET A 389 51.10 -27.70 -5.67
C MET A 389 52.16 -27.93 -4.57
N ALA A 390 51.71 -28.38 -3.39
CA ALA A 390 52.60 -28.72 -2.29
C ALA A 390 53.60 -29.83 -2.67
N ALA A 391 53.14 -30.87 -3.37
CA ALA A 391 53.99 -31.95 -3.89
C ALA A 391 55.00 -31.48 -4.95
N LEU A 392 54.61 -30.59 -5.87
CA LEU A 392 55.50 -30.00 -6.89
C LEU A 392 56.63 -29.20 -6.24
N LEU A 393 56.31 -28.38 -5.23
CA LEU A 393 57.25 -27.56 -4.47
C LEU A 393 57.93 -28.30 -3.30
N ARG A 394 57.68 -29.62 -3.16
CA ARG A 394 58.26 -30.51 -2.13
C ARG A 394 58.10 -30.00 -0.69
N THR A 395 56.94 -29.42 -0.38
CA THR A 395 56.59 -28.88 0.93
C THR A 395 55.22 -29.39 1.39
N SER A 396 54.80 -29.08 2.62
CA SER A 396 53.46 -29.39 3.13
C SER A 396 52.51 -28.19 2.93
N PRO A 397 51.21 -28.41 2.62
CA PRO A 397 50.22 -27.34 2.50
C PRO A 397 50.24 -26.38 3.70
N ASP A 398 50.24 -26.93 4.91
CA ASP A 398 50.23 -26.18 6.19
C ASP A 398 51.40 -25.22 6.39
N LYS A 399 52.48 -25.37 5.62
CA LYS A 399 53.66 -24.48 5.66
C LYS A 399 53.68 -23.44 4.54
N MET A 400 52.81 -23.60 3.54
CA MET A 400 52.63 -22.63 2.46
C MET A 400 51.51 -21.64 2.79
N THR A 401 50.46 -22.08 3.48
CA THR A 401 49.35 -21.22 3.88
C THR A 401 49.83 -20.12 4.83
N GLY A 402 49.62 -18.86 4.45
CA GLY A 402 50.10 -17.66 5.16
C GLY A 402 51.49 -17.18 4.73
N ASP A 403 52.26 -17.96 3.97
CA ASP A 403 53.56 -17.54 3.44
C ASP A 403 53.37 -16.67 2.18
N ALA A 404 54.29 -15.71 1.98
CA ALA A 404 54.30 -14.86 0.79
C ALA A 404 54.68 -15.65 -0.46
N VAL A 405 53.94 -15.48 -1.56
CA VAL A 405 54.18 -16.18 -2.84
C VAL A 405 55.61 -16.00 -3.36
N ALA A 406 56.21 -14.84 -3.08
CA ALA A 406 57.62 -14.51 -3.38
C ALA A 406 58.62 -15.60 -2.94
N ARG A 407 58.33 -16.31 -1.83
CA ARG A 407 59.22 -17.32 -1.25
C ARG A 407 59.40 -18.55 -2.15
N TYR A 408 58.48 -18.79 -3.08
CA TYR A 408 58.45 -19.97 -3.95
C TYR A 408 58.71 -19.65 -5.43
N LEU A 409 59.00 -18.38 -5.76
CA LEU A 409 59.32 -17.91 -7.11
C LEU A 409 60.79 -17.54 -7.22
N HIS A 410 61.34 -17.61 -8.44
CA HIS A 410 62.66 -17.03 -8.71
C HIS A 410 62.57 -15.49 -8.67
N PRO A 411 63.59 -14.75 -8.16
CA PRO A 411 63.54 -13.28 -8.05
C PRO A 411 63.15 -12.56 -9.35
N ASP A 412 63.60 -13.06 -10.49
CA ASP A 412 63.31 -12.45 -11.81
C ASP A 412 61.85 -12.67 -12.28
N GLU A 413 61.19 -13.74 -11.82
CA GLU A 413 59.77 -13.99 -12.14
C GLU A 413 58.82 -13.28 -11.18
N PHE A 414 59.26 -12.98 -9.95
CA PHE A 414 58.44 -12.28 -8.97
C PHE A 414 57.91 -10.94 -9.49
N THR A 415 58.77 -10.13 -10.10
CA THR A 415 58.40 -8.84 -10.73
C THR A 415 57.30 -9.01 -11.76
N ARG A 416 57.40 -10.08 -12.57
CA ARG A 416 56.48 -10.39 -13.68
C ARG A 416 55.11 -10.88 -13.20
N VAL A 417 55.07 -11.62 -12.09
CA VAL A 417 53.82 -12.00 -11.42
C VAL A 417 53.17 -10.78 -10.77
N PHE A 418 53.96 -9.88 -10.18
CA PHE A 418 53.46 -8.64 -9.56
C PHE A 418 52.79 -7.71 -10.60
N GLU A 419 53.37 -7.57 -11.79
CA GLU A 419 52.78 -6.79 -12.89
C GLU A 419 51.47 -7.38 -13.44
N ILE A 420 51.29 -8.71 -13.40
CA ILE A 420 50.10 -9.39 -13.95
C ILE A 420 48.93 -9.39 -12.96
N PHE A 421 49.21 -9.39 -11.65
CA PHE A 421 48.20 -9.54 -10.59
C PHE A 421 47.93 -8.28 -9.75
N GLN A 422 48.48 -7.12 -10.14
CA GLN A 422 47.99 -5.83 -9.61
C GLN A 422 46.55 -5.55 -10.09
N PRO A 423 45.68 -4.99 -9.21
CA PRO A 423 44.27 -4.70 -9.52
C PRO A 423 44.04 -3.46 -10.38
#